data_AF-A0A239PA28-F1
#
_entry.id   AF-A0A239PA28-F1
#
_cell.length_a   1.000
_cell.length_b   1.000
_cell.length_c   1.000
_cell.angle_alpha   90.00
_cell.angle_beta   90.00
_cell.angle_gamma   90.00
#
_symmetry.space_group_name_H-M   'P 1'
#
loop_
_entity.id
_entity.type
_entity.pdbx_description
1 polymer ?
#
loop_
_entity_poly.entity_id
_entity_poly.type
_entity_poly.pdbx_seq_one_letter_code
_entity_poly.pdbx_strand_id
1 'polypeptide(L)'
;MTNPHRTTVRVATVTAAVVLGGFTLGCGLVQNAVDTANTLGEFSDRLGRSAELTYTATYQTDDATVTFVQQPPNSAVLSANSRLISTPTAMIMCDRSECQQAPNTAAVAGPADANLVSAVGGAGFLTPELALGLVAAAAIVPGTDVSTSEREIAGQDSLCADVDGIEDPEAGAQPGDMKSFSVCVTETGLLSSFSGETHSGDRTRIELVSYSDKVDPAAFAPPKGAKVVDVTDLAAQAIGN
;
A
#
# COMPACT_ATOMS: atom_id res chain seq x y z
N MET A 1 -24.40 82.88 -15.33
CA MET A 1 -23.18 82.71 -14.51
C MET A 1 -23.56 82.93 -13.05
N THR A 2 -23.04 82.07 -12.15
CA THR A 2 -23.19 82.01 -10.67
C THR A 2 -24.59 81.75 -10.11
N ASN A 3 -24.87 80.94 -9.08
CA ASN A 3 -24.31 79.75 -8.40
C ASN A 3 -25.34 79.44 -7.28
N PRO A 4 -25.90 78.23 -7.08
CA PRO A 4 -26.66 77.94 -5.86
C PRO A 4 -25.76 77.28 -4.81
N HIS A 5 -25.74 77.89 -3.61
CA HIS A 5 -25.19 77.32 -2.38
C HIS A 5 -25.76 75.92 -2.11
N ARG A 6 -24.89 74.91 -2.00
CA ARG A 6 -25.26 73.61 -1.46
C ARG A 6 -24.90 73.51 0.01
N THR A 7 -25.91 73.04 0.72
CA THR A 7 -26.10 72.83 2.14
C THR A 7 -25.05 71.90 2.75
N THR A 8 -24.62 72.28 3.95
CA THR A 8 -23.76 71.53 4.87
C THR A 8 -24.40 70.19 5.26
N VAL A 9 -23.67 69.09 5.07
CA VAL A 9 -24.00 67.78 5.66
C VAL A 9 -22.78 67.31 6.43
N ARG A 10 -22.89 67.30 7.77
CA ARG A 10 -21.98 66.59 8.67
C ARG A 10 -22.47 65.15 8.75
N VAL A 11 -21.65 64.18 8.34
CA VAL A 11 -21.85 62.76 8.67
C VAL A 11 -20.57 62.26 9.33
N ALA A 12 -20.76 61.69 10.51
CA ALA A 12 -19.74 61.21 11.41
C ALA A 12 -18.97 60.03 10.80
N THR A 13 -17.64 60.13 10.82
CA THR A 13 -16.72 59.04 10.55
C THR A 13 -16.75 58.05 11.71
N VAL A 14 -17.35 56.88 11.49
CA VAL A 14 -17.17 55.71 12.34
C VAL A 14 -15.80 55.11 12.00
N THR A 15 -14.83 55.31 12.88
CA THR A 15 -13.54 54.63 12.84
C THR A 15 -13.76 53.15 13.18
N ALA A 16 -13.92 52.31 12.16
CA ALA A 16 -13.75 50.87 12.30
C ALA A 16 -12.25 50.58 12.46
N ALA A 17 -11.82 50.32 13.69
CA ALA A 17 -10.52 49.73 13.95
C ALA A 17 -10.53 48.29 13.41
N VAL A 18 -10.00 48.11 12.20
CA VAL A 18 -9.69 46.79 11.66
C VAL A 18 -8.54 46.23 12.50
N VAL A 19 -8.89 45.38 13.47
CA VAL A 19 -7.93 44.50 14.13
C VAL A 19 -7.47 43.52 13.05
N LEU A 20 -6.34 43.81 12.41
CA LEU A 20 -5.57 42.84 11.64
C LEU A 20 -4.99 41.82 12.64
N GLY A 21 -5.86 40.93 13.14
CA GLY A 21 -5.44 39.73 13.84
C GLY A 21 -4.77 38.81 12.84
N GLY A 22 -3.45 38.68 12.96
CA GLY A 22 -2.65 37.81 12.11
C GLY A 22 -3.10 36.36 12.22
N PHE A 23 -3.78 35.86 11.19
CA PHE A 23 -3.89 34.43 10.92
C PHE A 23 -2.56 33.94 10.32
N THR A 24 -1.51 33.82 11.13
CA THR A 24 -0.24 33.19 10.71
C THR A 24 -0.24 31.66 10.86
N LEU A 25 -1.33 31.06 11.33
CA LEU A 25 -1.46 29.62 11.54
C LEU A 25 -1.72 28.82 10.25
N GLY A 26 -1.91 29.48 9.11
CA GLY A 26 -2.30 28.81 7.85
C GLY A 26 -1.14 28.33 6.98
N CYS A 27 0.04 28.96 7.03
CA CYS A 27 1.11 28.60 6.08
C CYS A 27 1.88 27.35 6.48
N GLY A 28 2.10 27.10 7.77
CA GLY A 28 2.87 25.92 8.21
C GLY A 28 2.12 24.60 8.02
N LEU A 29 0.82 24.59 8.29
CA LEU A 29 -0.03 23.41 8.11
C LEU A 29 -0.21 23.04 6.63
N VAL A 30 -0.33 24.05 5.76
CA VAL A 30 -0.47 23.83 4.31
C VAL A 30 0.84 23.35 3.68
N GLN A 31 2.00 23.86 4.12
CA GLN A 31 3.31 23.40 3.62
C GLN A 31 3.58 21.94 4.00
N ASN A 32 3.37 21.58 5.27
CA ASN A 32 3.57 20.20 5.74
C ASN A 32 2.64 19.20 5.04
N ALA A 33 1.38 19.59 4.78
CA ALA A 33 0.44 18.74 4.05
C ALA A 33 0.85 18.52 2.58
N VAL A 34 1.40 19.55 1.92
CA VAL A 34 1.91 19.46 0.55
C VAL A 34 3.16 18.57 0.48
N ASP A 35 4.10 18.73 1.41
CA ASP A 35 5.33 17.93 1.45
C ASP A 35 5.04 16.45 1.76
N THR A 36 4.08 16.19 2.65
CA THR A 36 3.57 14.84 2.94
C THR A 36 2.94 14.20 1.71
N ALA A 37 2.05 14.93 1.02
CA ALA A 37 1.40 14.43 -0.19
C ALA A 37 2.40 14.16 -1.33
N ASN A 38 3.41 15.01 -1.51
CA ASN A 38 4.47 14.81 -2.50
C ASN A 38 5.30 13.57 -2.18
N THR A 39 5.68 13.39 -0.90
CA THR A 39 6.46 12.23 -0.44
C THR A 39 5.67 10.94 -0.67
N LEU A 40 4.45 10.84 -0.15
CA LEU A 40 3.63 9.64 -0.32
C LEU A 40 3.26 9.38 -1.79
N GLY A 41 3.17 10.43 -2.61
CA GLY A 41 3.06 10.33 -4.07
C GLY A 41 4.29 9.67 -4.71
N GLU A 42 5.50 10.05 -4.33
CA GLU A 42 6.73 9.40 -4.82
C GLU A 42 6.80 7.91 -4.43
N PHE A 43 6.45 7.58 -3.19
CA PHE A 43 6.34 6.18 -2.75
C PHE A 43 5.29 5.42 -3.57
N SER A 44 4.17 6.07 -3.87
CA SER A 44 3.11 5.49 -4.68
C SER A 44 3.59 5.19 -6.11
N ASP A 45 4.30 6.13 -6.73
CA ASP A 45 4.87 5.96 -8.07
C ASP A 45 5.96 4.87 -8.11
N ARG A 46 6.80 4.79 -7.07
CA ARG A 46 7.80 3.72 -6.92
C ARG A 46 7.12 2.35 -6.79
N LEU A 47 6.16 2.21 -5.88
CA LEU A 47 5.44 0.94 -5.69
C LEU A 47 4.61 0.55 -6.92
N GLY A 48 4.02 1.53 -7.63
CA GLY A 48 3.32 1.29 -8.89
C GLY A 48 4.22 0.70 -9.98
N ARG A 49 5.47 1.18 -10.09
CA ARG A 49 6.46 0.63 -11.04
C ARG A 49 6.88 -0.81 -10.71
N SER A 50 6.78 -1.21 -9.44
CA SER A 50 7.16 -2.57 -9.02
C SER A 50 6.39 -3.66 -9.77
N ALA A 51 5.10 -3.39 -10.07
CA ALA A 51 4.22 -4.29 -10.78
C ALA A 51 4.66 -4.58 -12.23
N GLU A 52 5.55 -3.77 -12.78
CA GLU A 52 6.09 -3.89 -14.13
C GLU A 52 7.45 -4.63 -14.16
N LEU A 53 8.04 -4.89 -13.00
CA LEU A 53 9.37 -5.48 -12.89
C LEU A 53 9.34 -7.00 -13.04
N THR A 54 10.44 -7.57 -13.53
CA THR A 54 10.73 -9.00 -13.43
C THR A 54 11.76 -9.24 -12.33
N TYR A 55 11.39 -9.95 -11.26
CA TYR A 55 12.28 -10.23 -10.14
C TYR A 55 11.82 -11.38 -9.25
N THR A 56 12.75 -11.87 -8.43
CA THR A 56 12.50 -12.71 -7.27
C THR A 56 12.95 -11.96 -6.01
N ALA A 57 12.04 -11.80 -5.05
CA ALA A 57 12.33 -11.22 -3.75
C ALA A 57 11.98 -12.23 -2.65
N THR A 58 12.84 -12.37 -1.66
CA THR A 58 12.53 -13.14 -0.46
C THR A 58 12.43 -12.20 0.71
N TYR A 59 11.37 -12.36 1.48
CA TYR A 59 11.03 -11.58 2.65
C TYR A 59 11.04 -12.47 3.89
N GLN A 60 11.46 -11.88 4.99
CA GLN A 60 11.27 -12.43 6.32
C GLN A 60 10.10 -11.71 6.99
N THR A 61 9.13 -12.48 7.45
CA THR A 61 8.08 -12.03 8.38
C THR A 61 8.40 -12.54 9.78
N ASP A 62 7.58 -12.18 10.77
CA ASP A 62 7.75 -12.69 12.14
C ASP A 62 7.62 -14.22 12.22
N ASP A 63 6.79 -14.82 11.35
CA ASP A 63 6.43 -16.24 11.40
C ASP A 63 6.99 -17.09 10.25
N ALA A 64 7.40 -16.46 9.15
CA ALA A 64 7.71 -17.18 7.91
C ALA A 64 8.76 -16.49 7.03
N THR A 65 9.36 -17.28 6.15
CA THR A 65 10.10 -16.79 4.98
C THR A 65 9.20 -16.95 3.76
N VAL A 66 9.00 -15.85 3.03
CA VAL A 66 8.11 -15.78 1.87
C VAL A 66 8.91 -15.33 0.66
N THR A 67 8.78 -16.06 -0.44
CA THR A 67 9.37 -15.66 -1.73
C THR A 67 8.27 -15.14 -2.65
N PHE A 68 8.42 -13.90 -3.10
CA PHE A 68 7.60 -13.30 -4.13
C PHE A 68 8.35 -13.36 -5.46
N VAL A 69 7.71 -13.89 -6.50
CA VAL A 69 8.25 -13.98 -7.85
C VAL A 69 7.34 -13.21 -8.79
N GLN A 70 7.87 -12.22 -9.49
CA GLN A 70 7.12 -11.37 -10.42
C GLN A 70 7.74 -11.46 -11.81
N GLN A 71 6.93 -11.78 -12.81
CA GLN A 71 7.28 -11.69 -14.22
C GLN A 71 6.01 -11.37 -14.99
N PRO A 72 5.68 -10.08 -15.17
CA PRO A 72 4.40 -9.67 -15.74
C PRO A 72 4.12 -10.40 -17.06
N PRO A 73 2.89 -10.92 -17.25
CA PRO A 73 1.71 -10.78 -16.39
C PRO A 73 1.57 -11.81 -15.26
N ASN A 74 2.61 -12.58 -14.93
CA ASN A 74 2.57 -13.63 -13.90
C ASN A 74 3.14 -13.14 -12.57
N SER A 75 2.57 -13.63 -11.46
CA SER A 75 3.11 -13.46 -10.12
C SER A 75 2.95 -14.75 -9.30
N ALA A 76 3.80 -14.94 -8.30
CA ALA A 76 3.68 -16.03 -7.34
C ALA A 76 4.15 -15.62 -5.95
N VAL A 77 3.38 -15.99 -4.92
CA VAL A 77 3.77 -15.96 -3.51
C VAL A 77 4.06 -17.40 -3.10
N LEU A 78 5.26 -17.66 -2.62
CA LEU A 78 5.74 -18.99 -2.25
C LEU A 78 6.16 -18.99 -0.79
N SER A 79 5.65 -19.96 -0.03
CA SER A 79 6.05 -20.25 1.34
C SER A 79 6.44 -21.72 1.46
N ALA A 80 6.90 -22.14 2.63
CA ALA A 80 7.42 -23.49 2.86
C ALA A 80 6.47 -24.61 2.36
N ASN A 81 5.16 -24.45 2.60
CA ASN A 81 4.15 -25.44 2.21
C ASN A 81 3.10 -24.90 1.24
N SER A 82 2.97 -23.59 1.11
CA SER A 82 1.85 -22.98 0.39
C SER A 82 2.33 -22.19 -0.81
N ARG A 83 1.50 -22.13 -1.85
CA ARG A 83 1.75 -21.29 -3.03
C ARG A 83 0.48 -20.60 -3.45
N LEU A 84 0.60 -19.33 -3.82
CA LEU A 84 -0.40 -18.58 -4.55
C LEU A 84 0.23 -18.19 -5.87
N ILE A 85 -0.32 -18.64 -6.97
CA ILE A 85 0.19 -18.41 -8.32
C ILE A 85 -0.90 -17.68 -9.10
N SER A 86 -0.50 -16.60 -9.74
CA SER A 86 -1.36 -15.82 -10.63
C SER A 86 -0.78 -15.80 -12.03
N THR A 87 -1.63 -16.14 -12.98
CA THR A 87 -1.33 -16.10 -14.41
C THR A 87 -2.50 -15.43 -15.12
N PRO A 88 -2.37 -15.02 -16.40
CA PRO A 88 -3.48 -14.42 -17.16
C PRO A 88 -4.75 -15.25 -17.21
N THR A 89 -4.65 -16.57 -17.07
CA THR A 89 -5.80 -17.48 -17.25
C THR A 89 -6.27 -18.10 -15.94
N ALA A 90 -5.41 -18.22 -14.94
CA ALA A 90 -5.72 -18.95 -13.72
C ALA A 90 -5.07 -18.34 -12.48
N MET A 91 -5.83 -18.37 -11.38
CA MET A 91 -5.32 -18.31 -10.03
C MET A 91 -5.21 -19.73 -9.50
N ILE A 92 -4.07 -20.09 -8.94
CA ILE A 92 -3.81 -21.40 -8.37
C ILE A 92 -3.34 -21.21 -6.93
N MET A 93 -4.06 -21.82 -5.99
CA MET A 93 -3.65 -21.89 -4.60
C MET A 93 -3.31 -23.34 -4.27
N CYS A 94 -2.12 -23.56 -3.71
CA CYS A 94 -1.66 -24.88 -3.29
C CYS A 94 -1.38 -24.89 -1.79
N ASP A 95 -1.81 -25.95 -1.12
CA ASP A 95 -1.29 -26.37 0.17
C ASP A 95 -0.61 -27.74 -0.02
N ARG A 96 0.71 -27.75 0.18
CA ARG A 96 1.62 -28.85 -0.14
C ARG A 96 1.47 -29.33 -1.59
N SER A 97 0.84 -30.48 -1.78
CA SER A 97 0.63 -31.12 -3.09
C SER A 97 -0.84 -31.11 -3.54
N GLU A 98 -1.72 -30.45 -2.80
CA GLU A 98 -3.13 -30.30 -3.16
C GLU A 98 -3.34 -28.86 -3.61
N CYS A 99 -3.77 -28.68 -4.86
CA CYS A 99 -3.96 -27.37 -5.47
C CYS A 99 -5.40 -27.19 -5.94
N GLN A 100 -5.90 -25.98 -5.74
CA GLN A 100 -7.15 -25.51 -6.30
C GLN A 100 -6.86 -24.47 -7.35
N GLN A 101 -7.54 -24.57 -8.49
CA GLN A 101 -7.44 -23.63 -9.59
C GLN A 101 -8.80 -22.99 -9.85
N ALA A 102 -8.81 -21.69 -10.07
CA ALA A 102 -9.95 -20.94 -10.54
C ALA A 102 -9.54 -20.06 -11.74
N PRO A 103 -10.47 -19.72 -12.66
CA PRO A 103 -10.21 -18.72 -13.68
C PRO A 103 -9.71 -17.43 -13.06
N ASN A 104 -8.67 -16.85 -13.65
CA ASN A 104 -8.21 -15.57 -13.16
C ASN A 104 -9.13 -14.44 -13.66
N THR A 105 -9.79 -13.76 -12.74
CA THR A 105 -10.67 -12.62 -13.03
C THR A 105 -10.06 -11.28 -12.61
N ALA A 106 -8.88 -11.25 -11.96
CA ALA A 106 -8.19 -10.04 -11.52
C ALA A 106 -6.67 -10.23 -11.33
N ALA A 107 -5.89 -9.14 -11.19
CA ALA A 107 -4.49 -9.26 -10.82
C ALA A 107 -4.36 -9.64 -9.33
N VAL A 108 -3.72 -10.78 -9.02
CA VAL A 108 -3.41 -11.16 -7.63
C VAL A 108 -2.34 -10.22 -7.12
N ALA A 109 -2.77 -9.24 -6.34
CA ALA A 109 -1.95 -8.26 -5.62
C ALA A 109 -2.77 -7.09 -5.07
N GLY A 110 -4.04 -6.93 -5.47
CA GLY A 110 -4.88 -5.85 -4.99
C GLY A 110 -5.37 -6.05 -3.54
N PRO A 111 -5.91 -4.99 -2.90
CA PRO A 111 -6.52 -5.07 -1.56
C PRO A 111 -7.58 -6.16 -1.41
N ALA A 112 -8.33 -6.46 -2.47
CA ALA A 112 -9.37 -7.50 -2.47
C ALA A 112 -8.79 -8.92 -2.22
N ASP A 113 -7.52 -9.14 -2.57
CA ASP A 113 -6.86 -10.44 -2.47
C ASP A 113 -5.94 -10.53 -1.23
N ALA A 114 -5.94 -9.51 -0.36
CA ALA A 114 -5.07 -9.44 0.82
C ALA A 114 -5.16 -10.67 1.71
N ASN A 115 -6.38 -11.22 1.87
CA ASN A 115 -6.60 -12.43 2.67
C ASN A 115 -5.99 -13.68 2.02
N LEU A 116 -6.03 -13.77 0.69
CA LEU A 116 -5.45 -14.89 -0.06
C LEU A 116 -3.92 -14.83 -0.02
N VAL A 117 -3.36 -13.64 -0.18
CA VAL A 117 -1.93 -13.37 -0.01
C VAL A 117 -1.49 -13.74 1.40
N SER A 118 -2.20 -13.29 2.43
CA SER A 118 -1.88 -13.58 3.84
C SER A 118 -2.03 -15.06 4.18
N ALA A 119 -3.00 -15.77 3.57
CA ALA A 119 -3.16 -17.21 3.75
C ALA A 119 -1.93 -18.01 3.28
N VAL A 120 -1.16 -17.46 2.33
CA VAL A 120 0.06 -18.10 1.81
C VAL A 120 1.33 -17.52 2.43
N GLY A 121 1.47 -16.19 2.44
CA GLY A 121 2.63 -15.47 2.99
C GLY A 121 2.69 -15.45 4.52
N GLY A 122 1.65 -15.92 5.19
CA GLY A 122 1.50 -15.78 6.63
C GLY A 122 0.85 -14.46 7.02
N ALA A 123 0.42 -14.38 8.27
CA ALA A 123 -0.17 -13.17 8.83
C ALA A 123 0.82 -12.00 8.67
N GLY A 124 0.31 -10.87 8.18
CA GLY A 124 1.10 -9.65 8.06
C GLY A 124 1.98 -9.55 6.81
N PHE A 125 2.04 -10.58 5.94
CA PHE A 125 2.71 -10.44 4.65
C PHE A 125 1.93 -9.50 3.72
N LEU A 126 2.64 -8.52 3.14
CA LEU A 126 2.07 -7.55 2.22
C LEU A 126 2.84 -7.62 0.90
N THR A 127 2.11 -7.59 -0.21
CA THR A 127 2.69 -7.34 -1.53
C THR A 127 2.99 -5.85 -1.70
N PRO A 128 3.87 -5.47 -2.65
CA PRO A 128 4.10 -4.06 -2.99
C PRO A 128 2.81 -3.28 -3.29
N GLU A 129 1.84 -3.89 -3.95
CA GLU A 129 0.57 -3.27 -4.34
C GLU A 129 -0.37 -3.08 -3.13
N LEU A 130 -0.31 -3.97 -2.14
CA LEU A 130 -0.99 -3.79 -0.86
C LEU A 130 -0.37 -2.63 -0.07
N ALA A 131 0.97 -2.57 -0.01
CA ALA A 131 1.69 -1.46 0.61
C ALA A 131 1.35 -0.12 -0.07
N LEU A 132 1.22 -0.11 -1.40
CA LEU A 132 0.78 1.07 -2.16
C LEU A 132 -0.62 1.53 -1.71
N GLY A 133 -1.56 0.60 -1.56
CA GLY A 133 -2.91 0.92 -1.08
C GLY A 133 -2.90 1.57 0.30
N LEU A 134 -2.03 1.10 1.20
CA LEU A 134 -1.87 1.66 2.55
C LEU A 134 -1.25 3.07 2.52
N VAL A 135 -0.20 3.26 1.72
CA VAL A 135 0.44 4.58 1.51
C VAL A 135 -0.55 5.58 0.93
N ALA A 136 -1.32 5.18 -0.07
CA ALA A 136 -2.33 6.04 -0.70
C ALA A 136 -3.47 6.39 0.27
N ALA A 137 -3.89 5.45 1.13
CA ALA A 137 -4.88 5.72 2.17
C ALA A 137 -4.37 6.72 3.22
N ALA A 138 -3.11 6.60 3.64
CA ALA A 138 -2.52 7.53 4.60
C ALA A 138 -2.41 8.96 4.06
N ALA A 139 -2.18 9.12 2.76
CA ALA A 139 -2.01 10.43 2.11
C ALA A 139 -3.25 11.33 2.19
N ILE A 140 -4.42 10.77 2.46
CA ILE A 140 -5.68 11.52 2.56
C ILE A 140 -6.17 11.74 4.00
N VAL A 141 -5.46 11.19 5.01
CA VAL A 141 -5.82 11.34 6.43
C VAL A 141 -5.24 12.66 6.96
N PRO A 142 -6.08 13.61 7.43
CA PRO A 142 -5.59 14.85 8.02
C PRO A 142 -4.83 14.60 9.33
N GLY A 143 -3.73 15.33 9.55
CA GLY A 143 -2.96 15.22 10.80
C GLY A 143 -1.87 14.14 10.79
N THR A 144 -1.76 13.37 9.72
CA THR A 144 -0.67 12.42 9.50
C THR A 144 0.68 13.14 9.45
N ASP A 145 1.65 12.66 10.22
CA ASP A 145 3.04 13.12 10.17
C ASP A 145 3.87 12.11 9.37
N VAL A 146 4.71 12.61 8.46
CA VAL A 146 5.58 11.78 7.63
C VAL A 146 7.00 12.30 7.71
N SER A 147 7.91 11.41 8.11
CA SER A 147 9.35 11.65 8.06
C SER A 147 10.02 10.65 7.13
N THR A 148 11.11 11.07 6.47
CA THR A 148 11.83 10.23 5.52
C THR A 148 13.27 9.96 5.98
N SER A 149 13.77 8.78 5.59
CA SER A 149 15.15 8.38 5.82
C SER A 149 15.66 7.48 4.71
N GLU A 150 16.97 7.30 4.61
CA GLU A 150 17.60 6.35 3.70
C GLU A 150 18.16 5.17 4.48
N ARG A 151 17.97 3.95 3.95
CA ARG A 151 18.48 2.71 4.55
C ARG A 151 18.93 1.74 3.47
N GLU A 152 20.02 1.03 3.72
CA GLU A 152 20.41 -0.13 2.90
C GLU A 152 19.76 -1.39 3.48
N ILE A 153 18.96 -2.11 2.68
CA ILE A 153 18.25 -3.33 3.07
C ILE A 153 18.49 -4.40 2.02
N ALA A 154 19.00 -5.57 2.43
CA ALA A 154 19.44 -6.65 1.52
C ALA A 154 20.37 -6.18 0.39
N GLY A 155 21.24 -5.21 0.67
CA GLY A 155 22.15 -4.60 -0.31
C GLY A 155 21.43 -3.73 -1.36
N GLN A 156 20.22 -3.25 -1.08
CA GLN A 156 19.48 -2.31 -1.91
C GLN A 156 19.29 -0.99 -1.14
N ASP A 157 19.68 0.13 -1.76
CA ASP A 157 19.38 1.46 -1.25
C ASP A 157 17.87 1.71 -1.30
N SER A 158 17.31 2.08 -0.15
CA SER A 158 15.88 2.27 0.04
C SER A 158 15.58 3.63 0.63
N LEU A 159 14.56 4.30 0.08
CA LEU A 159 13.92 5.45 0.71
C LEU A 159 12.84 4.91 1.65
N CYS A 160 12.88 5.33 2.90
CA CYS A 160 11.92 4.94 3.94
C CYS A 160 11.06 6.13 4.33
N ALA A 161 9.79 5.89 4.57
CA ALA A 161 8.84 6.83 5.16
C ALA A 161 8.28 6.22 6.43
N ASP A 162 8.42 6.96 7.53
CA ASP A 162 7.77 6.68 8.80
C ASP A 162 6.54 7.58 8.89
N VAL A 163 5.37 6.95 9.06
CA VAL A 163 4.05 7.56 9.02
C VAL A 163 3.38 7.36 10.37
N ASP A 164 3.06 8.46 11.04
CA ASP A 164 2.47 8.49 12.38
C ASP A 164 1.19 9.35 12.39
N GLY A 165 0.40 9.21 13.47
CA GLY A 165 -0.76 10.08 13.69
C GLY A 165 -1.94 9.78 12.76
N ILE A 166 -2.04 8.54 12.27
CA ILE A 166 -3.17 8.10 11.46
C ILE A 166 -4.36 7.89 12.40
N GLU A 167 -5.21 8.92 12.53
CA GLU A 167 -6.45 8.84 13.30
C GLU A 167 -7.61 8.51 12.35
N ASP A 168 -8.28 7.37 12.54
CA ASP A 168 -9.48 7.03 11.78
C ASP A 168 -10.74 7.08 12.67
N PRO A 169 -11.66 8.04 12.46
CA PRO A 169 -12.93 8.11 13.19
C PRO A 169 -14.00 7.09 12.75
N GLU A 170 -13.81 6.33 11.65
CA GLU A 170 -14.79 5.38 11.08
C GLU A 170 -14.25 3.97 10.74
N ALA A 171 -12.97 3.63 11.03
CA ALA A 171 -12.38 2.32 10.71
C ALA A 171 -12.96 1.14 11.50
N GLY A 172 -14.00 0.50 10.95
CA GLY A 172 -14.30 -0.89 11.26
C GLY A 172 -13.34 -1.82 10.52
N ALA A 173 -12.38 -2.43 11.23
CA ALA A 173 -11.60 -3.64 10.86
C ALA A 173 -11.36 -3.87 9.35
N GLN A 174 -10.79 -2.89 8.67
CA GLN A 174 -10.20 -2.99 7.33
C GLN A 174 -8.69 -2.76 7.46
N PRO A 175 -7.90 -2.90 6.39
CA PRO A 175 -6.49 -2.45 6.35
C PRO A 175 -6.23 -0.97 6.74
N GLY A 176 -7.24 -0.24 7.24
CA GLY A 176 -7.19 1.14 7.72
C GLY A 176 -7.23 1.32 9.26
N ASP A 177 -7.14 0.26 10.08
CA ASP A 177 -6.99 0.43 11.56
C ASP A 177 -5.54 0.71 12.01
N MET A 178 -4.68 1.13 11.07
CA MET A 178 -3.28 1.36 11.36
C MET A 178 -3.10 2.70 12.07
N LYS A 179 -2.43 2.69 13.21
CA LYS A 179 -2.07 3.89 13.98
C LYS A 179 -0.80 4.53 13.43
N SER A 180 0.14 3.70 12.98
CA SER A 180 1.44 4.10 12.46
C SER A 180 2.03 3.00 11.59
N PHE A 181 2.83 3.36 10.59
CA PHE A 181 3.62 2.39 9.83
C PHE A 181 4.92 3.00 9.29
N SER A 182 5.85 2.13 8.95
CA SER A 182 7.09 2.45 8.23
C SER A 182 7.10 1.64 6.95
N VAL A 183 7.43 2.28 5.83
CA VAL A 183 7.56 1.65 4.51
C VAL A 183 8.88 2.05 3.89
N CYS A 184 9.64 1.08 3.40
CA CYS A 184 10.89 1.30 2.68
C CYS A 184 10.78 0.74 1.27
N VAL A 185 11.17 1.55 0.27
CA VAL A 185 11.08 1.20 -1.14
C VAL A 185 12.39 1.55 -1.84
N THR A 186 12.90 0.62 -2.65
CA THR A 186 14.10 0.85 -3.45
C THR A 186 13.84 1.88 -4.54
N GLU A 187 14.90 2.40 -5.15
CA GLU A 187 14.78 3.30 -6.32
C GLU A 187 14.03 2.65 -7.50
N THR A 188 14.19 1.33 -7.66
CA THR A 188 13.51 0.55 -8.70
C THR A 188 12.03 0.31 -8.41
N GLY A 189 11.56 0.57 -7.18
CA GLY A 189 10.17 0.38 -6.78
C GLY A 189 9.90 -0.85 -5.93
N LEU A 190 10.92 -1.68 -5.65
CA LEU A 190 10.77 -2.87 -4.82
C LEU A 190 10.49 -2.48 -3.38
N LEU A 191 9.44 -3.07 -2.78
CA LEU A 191 9.21 -2.98 -1.34
C LEU A 191 10.38 -3.67 -0.61
N SER A 192 11.16 -2.94 0.18
CA SER A 192 12.30 -3.52 0.91
C SER A 192 11.98 -3.77 2.37
N SER A 193 11.05 -3.03 2.95
CA SER A 193 10.54 -3.30 4.30
C SER A 193 9.17 -2.67 4.49
N PHE A 194 8.36 -3.28 5.34
CA PHE A 194 7.20 -2.65 5.92
C PHE A 194 7.05 -3.07 7.38
N SER A 195 6.65 -2.15 8.25
CA SER A 195 6.18 -2.50 9.58
C SER A 195 5.02 -1.60 9.99
N GLY A 196 4.02 -2.14 10.66
CA GLY A 196 2.84 -1.39 11.07
C GLY A 196 2.40 -1.74 12.49
N GLU A 197 1.69 -0.82 13.13
CA GLU A 197 1.00 -1.01 14.40
C GLU A 197 -0.45 -0.54 14.25
N THR A 198 -1.41 -1.36 14.67
CA THR A 198 -2.84 -1.01 14.69
C THR A 198 -3.23 -0.30 15.98
N HIS A 199 -4.42 0.30 16.04
CA HIS A 199 -4.94 0.86 17.29
C HIS A 199 -5.21 -0.20 18.36
N SER A 200 -5.48 -1.46 17.97
CA SER A 200 -5.54 -2.61 18.89
C SER A 200 -4.17 -3.02 19.46
N GLY A 201 -3.07 -2.50 18.91
CA GLY A 201 -1.71 -2.81 19.31
C GLY A 201 -1.10 -4.03 18.59
N ASP A 202 -1.80 -4.56 17.59
CA ASP A 202 -1.27 -5.63 16.74
C ASP A 202 -0.15 -5.06 15.87
N ARG A 203 0.91 -5.85 15.69
CA ARG A 203 2.09 -5.45 14.92
C ARG A 203 2.35 -6.41 13.79
N THR A 204 2.82 -5.86 12.68
CA THR A 204 3.32 -6.63 11.55
C THR A 204 4.68 -6.10 11.13
N ARG A 205 5.54 -7.00 10.65
CA ARG A 205 6.83 -6.66 10.02
C ARG A 205 7.10 -7.60 8.86
N ILE A 206 7.58 -7.02 7.78
CA ILE A 206 8.22 -7.71 6.67
C ILE A 206 9.52 -6.98 6.32
N GLU A 207 10.59 -7.73 6.08
CA GLU A 207 11.87 -7.16 5.64
C GLU A 207 12.46 -8.03 4.53
N LEU A 208 12.94 -7.39 3.47
CA LEU A 208 13.61 -8.03 2.35
C LEU A 208 14.92 -8.65 2.83
N VAL A 209 15.12 -9.94 2.54
CA VAL A 209 16.35 -10.67 2.86
C VAL A 209 17.18 -10.97 1.62
N SER A 210 16.56 -11.09 0.44
CA SER A 210 17.28 -11.31 -0.80
C SER A 210 16.51 -10.78 -2.00
N TYR A 211 17.22 -10.24 -3.00
CA TYR A 211 16.67 -9.80 -4.27
C TYR A 211 17.47 -10.36 -5.45
N SER A 212 16.77 -10.69 -6.53
CA SER A 212 17.35 -11.02 -7.83
C SER A 212 16.46 -10.51 -8.96
N ASP A 213 17.07 -9.95 -10.00
CA ASP A 213 16.46 -9.56 -11.28
C ASP A 213 16.09 -10.76 -12.19
N LYS A 214 16.20 -11.98 -11.66
CA LYS A 214 15.92 -13.23 -12.38
C LYS A 214 14.76 -13.96 -11.72
N VAL A 215 14.06 -14.74 -12.53
CA VAL A 215 12.95 -15.57 -12.10
C VAL A 215 13.15 -17.01 -12.57
N ASP A 216 12.65 -17.94 -11.76
CA ASP A 216 12.49 -19.33 -12.17
C ASP A 216 11.06 -19.51 -12.74
N PRO A 217 10.90 -19.84 -14.02
CA PRO A 217 9.58 -20.09 -14.61
C PRO A 217 8.76 -21.17 -13.89
N ALA A 218 9.41 -22.10 -13.19
CA ALA A 218 8.72 -23.12 -12.40
C ALA A 218 7.98 -22.55 -11.17
N ALA A 219 8.25 -21.30 -10.77
CA ALA A 219 7.48 -20.59 -9.74
C ALA A 219 6.02 -20.36 -10.15
N PHE A 220 5.75 -20.26 -11.45
CA PHE A 220 4.42 -20.00 -12.01
C PHE A 220 3.65 -21.28 -12.35
N ALA A 221 4.05 -22.42 -11.79
CA ALA A 221 3.38 -23.70 -11.99
C ALA A 221 3.12 -24.40 -10.64
N PRO A 222 2.07 -25.24 -10.56
CA PRO A 222 1.86 -26.11 -9.41
C PRO A 222 3.12 -26.94 -9.10
N PRO A 223 3.36 -27.29 -7.81
CA PRO A 223 4.42 -28.22 -7.46
C PRO A 223 4.34 -29.50 -8.30
N LYS A 224 5.51 -30.04 -8.68
CA LYS A 224 5.55 -31.25 -9.49
C LYS A 224 4.81 -32.39 -8.78
N GLY A 225 3.85 -33.01 -9.48
CA GLY A 225 3.04 -34.10 -8.95
C GLY A 225 1.89 -33.65 -8.03
N ALA A 226 1.63 -32.34 -7.93
CA ALA A 226 0.44 -31.84 -7.25
C ALA A 226 -0.84 -32.32 -7.94
N LYS A 227 -1.86 -32.61 -7.14
CA LYS A 227 -3.22 -32.81 -7.63
C LYS A 227 -3.85 -31.44 -7.77
N VAL A 228 -4.33 -31.12 -8.97
CA VAL A 228 -4.97 -29.84 -9.26
C VAL A 228 -6.46 -30.08 -9.47
N VAL A 229 -7.29 -29.38 -8.71
CA VAL A 229 -8.75 -29.42 -8.81
C VAL A 229 -9.22 -28.08 -9.35
N ASP A 230 -9.92 -28.09 -10.48
CA ASP A 230 -10.61 -26.90 -10.98
C ASP A 230 -11.92 -26.71 -10.19
N VAL A 231 -12.05 -25.56 -9.52
CA VAL A 231 -13.23 -25.30 -8.69
C VAL A 231 -14.48 -24.99 -9.52
N THR A 232 -14.33 -24.63 -10.79
CA THR A 232 -15.47 -24.43 -11.69
C THR A 232 -16.11 -25.76 -12.08
N ASP A 233 -15.31 -26.82 -12.21
CA ASP A 233 -15.80 -28.18 -12.44
C ASP A 233 -16.58 -28.71 -11.23
N LEU A 234 -16.15 -28.36 -10.00
CA LEU A 234 -16.87 -28.71 -8.77
C LEU A 234 -18.21 -27.99 -8.68
N ALA A 235 -18.23 -26.69 -9.01
CA ALA A 235 -19.47 -25.92 -9.03
C ALA A 235 -20.46 -26.50 -10.03
N ALA A 236 -20.02 -26.80 -11.26
CA ALA A 236 -20.87 -27.41 -12.29
C ALA A 236 -21.46 -28.77 -11.87
N GLN A 237 -20.71 -29.58 -11.12
CA GLN A 237 -21.19 -30.85 -10.58
C GLN A 237 -22.22 -30.69 -9.44
N ALA A 238 -22.14 -29.61 -8.66
CA ALA A 238 -23.06 -29.34 -7.57
C ALA A 238 -24.44 -28.83 -8.03
N ILE A 239 -24.52 -28.16 -9.19
CA ILE A 239 -25.78 -27.67 -9.80
C ILE A 239 -26.46 -28.70 -10.71
N GLY A 240 -25.77 -29.80 -11.03
CA GLY A 240 -26.26 -30.87 -11.90
C GLY A 240 -26.96 -32.03 -11.17
N ASN A 241 -27.18 -31.94 -9.86
CA ASN A 241 -27.90 -32.92 -9.02
C ASN A 241 -29.21 -32.35 -8.48
#